data_AF-A0ABD4DWT8-F1
#
_entry.id   AF-A0ABD4DWT8-F1
#
_cell.length_a   1.000
_cell.length_b   1.000
_cell.length_c   1.000
_cell.angle_alpha   90.00
_cell.angle_beta   90.00
_cell.angle_gamma   90.00
#
_symmetry.space_group_name_H-M   'P 1'
#
loop_
_entity.id
_entity.type
_entity.pdbx_description
1 polymer ?
#
loop_
_entity_poly.entity_id
_entity_poly.type
_entity_poly.pdbx_seq_one_letter_code
_entity_poly.pdbx_strand_id
1 'polypeptide(L)'
;MATNDFLPFGGGGAANVIDQPTYAALAARLTGFQSGTAQSAQLNKVWRQSSIMAAVLAQFIVNQTGQNATDDGTTATLVSNLATAVAVSARQNPVLTDTGTANTYAVANLAAFPSYPTVSGLVIDVSIANSNTGASTLNVDGLGAKPIYGLALQPLQGGELVVKGVACFLYVVASTVNSGNGAWVLMECAGGAQQVAPATQSLHAVQLGQFSSLIASAGYVKIPTPNGNVIVQWGALGNVTTSPVTVNFPIAFSAQPYVASLSTTSNAAVAASLVSISSTQISAVVASGNVAVGYIAIGK
;
A
#
# COMPACT_ATOMS: atom_id res chain seq x y z
N MET A 1 5.88 18.79 -35.17
CA MET A 1 5.24 17.53 -34.73
C MET A 1 6.13 16.40 -35.19
N ALA A 2 6.36 15.38 -34.37
CA ALA A 2 7.18 14.24 -34.78
C ALA A 2 6.56 13.49 -35.96
N THR A 3 7.39 12.93 -36.83
CA THR A 3 6.98 12.29 -38.09
C THR A 3 7.21 10.80 -38.09
N ASN A 4 6.35 10.10 -38.84
CA ASN A 4 6.47 8.69 -39.16
C ASN A 4 6.75 8.56 -40.66
N ASP A 5 7.97 8.17 -41.02
CA ASP A 5 8.39 8.05 -42.42
C ASP A 5 8.03 6.67 -43.01
N PHE A 6 7.59 5.72 -42.18
CA PHE A 6 7.20 4.37 -42.61
C PHE A 6 5.75 4.36 -43.09
N LEU A 7 5.57 4.40 -44.41
CA LEU A 7 4.25 4.49 -45.04
C LEU A 7 3.70 3.12 -45.47
N PRO A 8 2.41 2.82 -45.19
CA PRO A 8 1.77 1.61 -45.68
C PRO A 8 1.76 1.52 -47.22
N PHE A 9 2.34 0.47 -47.78
CA PHE A 9 2.32 0.21 -49.20
C PHE A 9 1.00 -0.41 -49.65
N GLY A 10 0.41 0.15 -50.70
CA GLY A 10 -0.85 -0.34 -51.26
C GLY A 10 -2.04 -0.19 -50.30
N GLY A 11 -2.04 0.68 -49.30
CA GLY A 11 -3.16 0.83 -48.35
C GLY A 11 -4.43 1.51 -48.90
N GLY A 12 -4.39 2.05 -50.12
CA GLY A 12 -5.50 2.81 -50.71
C GLY A 12 -6.72 1.96 -51.10
N GLY A 13 -7.90 2.61 -51.15
CA GLY A 13 -9.11 2.00 -51.73
C GLY A 13 -8.87 1.63 -53.20
N ALA A 14 -9.13 0.39 -53.58
CA ALA A 14 -8.83 -0.21 -54.90
C ALA A 14 -7.36 -0.55 -55.20
N ALA A 15 -6.49 -0.62 -54.19
CA ALA A 15 -5.12 -1.11 -54.44
C ALA A 15 -5.10 -2.58 -54.90
N ASN A 16 -4.34 -2.85 -55.96
CA ASN A 16 -4.18 -4.16 -56.61
C ASN A 16 -3.55 -5.18 -55.65
N VAL A 17 -4.36 -5.81 -54.81
CA VAL A 17 -3.97 -6.94 -53.96
C VAL A 17 -5.02 -8.02 -54.01
N ILE A 18 -4.58 -9.24 -53.76
CA ILE A 18 -5.50 -10.34 -53.47
C ILE A 18 -6.14 -10.19 -52.07
N ASP A 19 -7.31 -10.79 -51.90
CA ASP A 19 -8.02 -10.80 -50.62
C ASP A 19 -7.34 -11.69 -49.56
N GLN A 20 -7.85 -11.64 -48.32
CA GLN A 20 -7.25 -12.40 -47.22
C GLN A 20 -7.39 -13.92 -47.37
N PRO A 21 -8.56 -14.48 -47.74
CA PRO A 21 -8.69 -15.92 -47.97
C PRO A 21 -7.78 -16.44 -49.09
N THR A 22 -7.69 -15.74 -50.22
CA THR A 22 -6.82 -16.13 -51.35
C THR A 22 -5.36 -16.12 -50.95
N TYR A 23 -4.91 -15.12 -50.19
CA TYR A 23 -3.53 -15.08 -49.69
C TYR A 23 -3.25 -16.16 -48.64
N ALA A 24 -4.21 -16.45 -47.74
CA ALA A 24 -4.07 -17.50 -46.74
C ALA A 24 -3.89 -18.88 -47.38
N ALA A 25 -4.56 -19.13 -48.51
CA ALA A 25 -4.47 -20.36 -49.29
C ALA A 25 -3.28 -20.40 -50.28
N LEU A 26 -2.55 -19.29 -50.48
CA LEU A 26 -1.47 -19.21 -51.45
C LEU A 26 -0.27 -20.07 -51.04
N ALA A 27 0.06 -21.09 -51.84
CA ALA A 27 1.18 -22.00 -51.57
C ALA A 27 2.54 -21.28 -51.39
N ALA A 28 2.76 -20.19 -52.14
CA ALA A 28 3.97 -19.36 -52.04
C ALA A 28 4.17 -18.71 -50.66
N ARG A 29 3.15 -18.67 -49.79
CA ARG A 29 3.31 -18.21 -48.39
C ARG A 29 4.19 -19.17 -47.58
N LEU A 30 4.24 -20.44 -47.96
CA LEU A 30 5.02 -21.48 -47.28
C LEU A 30 6.43 -21.62 -47.86
N THR A 31 6.56 -21.55 -49.18
CA THR A 31 7.82 -21.86 -49.90
C THR A 31 8.46 -20.66 -50.58
N GLY A 32 7.87 -19.47 -50.46
CA GLY A 32 8.27 -18.29 -51.22
C GLY A 32 7.85 -18.37 -52.70
N PHE A 33 7.94 -17.24 -53.40
CA PHE A 33 7.76 -17.21 -54.85
C PHE A 33 8.91 -17.95 -55.53
N GLN A 34 8.58 -18.92 -56.38
CA GLN A 34 9.53 -19.65 -57.21
C GLN A 34 9.69 -18.96 -58.57
N SER A 35 10.64 -19.45 -59.39
CA SER A 35 10.81 -18.94 -60.77
C SER A 35 9.50 -19.01 -61.55
N GLY A 36 9.12 -17.90 -62.19
CA GLY A 36 7.87 -17.79 -62.93
C GLY A 36 7.37 -16.34 -63.04
N THR A 37 6.12 -16.17 -63.47
CA THR A 37 5.50 -14.85 -63.65
C THR A 37 5.20 -14.19 -62.31
N ALA A 38 5.76 -12.99 -62.09
CA ALA A 38 5.47 -12.17 -60.93
C ALA A 38 4.04 -11.62 -60.97
N GLN A 39 3.14 -12.17 -60.15
CA GLN A 39 1.78 -11.68 -60.02
C GLN A 39 1.75 -10.47 -59.08
N SER A 40 1.58 -9.27 -59.64
CA SER A 40 1.60 -8.00 -58.90
C SER A 40 0.61 -7.97 -57.72
N ALA A 41 -0.59 -8.52 -57.88
CA ALA A 41 -1.58 -8.61 -56.80
C ALA A 41 -1.11 -9.44 -55.59
N GLN A 42 -0.32 -10.48 -55.83
CA GLN A 42 0.23 -11.35 -54.79
C GLN A 42 1.43 -10.68 -54.10
N LEU A 43 2.33 -10.05 -54.87
CA LEU A 43 3.47 -9.30 -54.35
C LEU A 43 3.05 -8.08 -53.53
N ASN A 44 2.10 -7.30 -54.03
CA ASN A 44 1.54 -6.15 -53.33
C ASN A 44 0.89 -6.56 -52.00
N LYS A 45 0.33 -7.77 -51.89
CA LYS A 45 -0.22 -8.28 -50.63
C LYS A 45 0.88 -8.54 -49.61
N VAL A 46 2.01 -9.11 -50.02
CA VAL A 46 3.19 -9.33 -49.16
C VAL A 46 3.75 -7.99 -48.68
N TRP A 47 3.99 -7.05 -49.60
CA TRP A 47 4.50 -5.71 -49.26
C TRP A 47 3.54 -4.92 -48.37
N ARG A 48 2.23 -5.05 -48.59
CA ARG A 48 1.22 -4.43 -47.73
C ARG A 48 1.28 -4.98 -46.31
N GLN A 49 1.33 -6.31 -46.13
CA GLN A 49 1.38 -6.89 -44.78
C GLN A 49 2.63 -6.45 -44.00
N SER A 50 3.79 -6.38 -44.65
CA SER A 50 5.03 -5.94 -43.99
C SER A 50 5.02 -4.43 -43.70
N SER A 51 4.69 -3.59 -44.69
CA SER A 51 4.71 -2.13 -44.54
C SER A 51 3.67 -1.60 -43.56
N ILE A 52 2.49 -2.24 -43.45
CA ILE A 52 1.51 -1.87 -42.42
C ILE A 52 2.08 -2.08 -41.02
N MET A 53 2.74 -3.22 -40.76
CA MET A 53 3.32 -3.49 -39.43
C MET A 53 4.48 -2.52 -39.13
N ALA A 54 5.30 -2.18 -40.13
CA ALA A 54 6.35 -1.17 -39.98
C ALA A 54 5.76 0.21 -39.62
N ALA A 55 4.72 0.65 -40.33
CA ALA A 55 4.03 1.91 -40.07
C ALA A 55 3.40 1.95 -38.67
N VAL A 56 2.81 0.84 -38.20
CA VAL A 56 2.22 0.72 -36.86
C VAL A 56 3.27 0.88 -35.77
N LEU A 57 4.41 0.18 -35.88
CA LEU A 57 5.51 0.28 -34.90
C LEU A 57 6.14 1.68 -34.91
N ALA A 58 6.34 2.27 -36.08
CA ALA A 58 6.86 3.62 -36.21
C ALA A 58 5.89 4.66 -35.61
N GLN A 59 4.58 4.50 -35.81
CA GLN A 59 3.58 5.37 -35.18
C GLN A 59 3.55 5.20 -33.65
N PHE A 60 3.73 3.97 -33.15
CA PHE A 60 3.86 3.72 -31.72
C PHE A 60 5.05 4.47 -31.12
N ILE A 61 6.21 4.46 -31.79
CA ILE A 61 7.38 5.26 -31.40
C ILE A 61 7.02 6.74 -31.30
N VAL A 62 6.43 7.30 -32.36
CA VAL A 62 6.07 8.73 -32.42
C VAL A 62 5.12 9.10 -31.29
N ASN A 63 4.06 8.31 -31.08
CA ASN A 63 3.05 8.58 -30.06
C ASN A 63 3.63 8.52 -28.64
N GLN A 64 4.52 7.56 -28.38
CA GLN A 64 4.96 7.25 -27.02
C GLN A 64 6.20 8.03 -26.59
N THR A 65 7.01 8.50 -27.55
CA THR A 65 8.28 9.21 -27.27
C THR A 65 8.28 10.67 -27.71
N GLY A 66 7.38 11.05 -28.64
CA GLY A 66 7.43 12.36 -29.29
C GLY A 66 8.64 12.55 -30.21
N GLN A 67 9.39 11.49 -30.54
CA GLN A 67 10.52 11.50 -31.47
C GLN A 67 10.11 11.01 -32.86
N ASN A 68 10.88 11.39 -33.88
CA ASN A 68 10.66 10.91 -35.24
C ASN A 68 10.98 9.42 -35.36
N ALA A 69 10.25 8.73 -36.22
CA ALA A 69 10.61 7.43 -36.77
C ALA A 69 11.09 7.64 -38.21
N THR A 70 12.38 7.99 -38.35
CA THR A 70 13.01 8.34 -39.63
C THR A 70 13.44 7.11 -40.42
N ASP A 71 13.14 7.11 -41.72
CA ASP A 71 13.62 6.10 -42.68
C ASP A 71 14.85 6.64 -43.44
N ASP A 72 16.03 6.55 -42.81
CA ASP A 72 17.32 6.96 -43.39
C ASP A 72 18.22 5.78 -43.77
N GLY A 73 17.68 4.57 -43.70
CA GLY A 73 18.42 3.32 -43.94
C GLY A 73 19.26 2.83 -42.74
N THR A 74 19.22 3.50 -41.59
CA THR A 74 19.89 3.07 -40.35
C THR A 74 18.89 2.61 -39.29
N THR A 75 19.31 1.72 -38.37
CA THR A 75 18.41 1.13 -37.35
C THR A 75 18.70 1.59 -35.93
N ALA A 76 19.87 2.19 -35.66
CA ALA A 76 20.32 2.49 -34.31
C ALA A 76 19.34 3.43 -33.56
N THR A 77 18.95 4.53 -34.20
CA THR A 77 18.01 5.51 -33.63
C THR A 77 16.61 4.91 -33.48
N LEU A 78 16.14 4.14 -34.46
CA LEU A 78 14.84 3.47 -34.41
C LEU A 78 14.75 2.46 -33.26
N VAL A 79 15.80 1.64 -33.04
CA VAL A 79 15.86 0.69 -31.93
C VAL A 79 15.87 1.43 -30.59
N SER A 80 16.65 2.51 -30.46
CA SER A 80 16.69 3.32 -29.23
C SER A 80 15.32 3.94 -28.93
N ASN A 81 14.66 4.50 -29.94
CA ASN A 81 13.34 5.11 -29.79
C ASN A 81 12.26 4.05 -29.50
N LEU A 82 12.32 2.87 -30.12
CA LEU A 82 11.41 1.76 -29.82
C LEU A 82 11.58 1.25 -28.39
N ALA A 83 12.82 1.07 -27.93
CA ALA A 83 13.09 0.69 -26.54
C ALA A 83 12.53 1.71 -25.55
N THR A 84 12.68 3.00 -25.87
CA THR A 84 12.11 4.10 -25.06
C THR A 84 10.58 4.06 -25.07
N ALA A 85 9.94 3.84 -26.23
CA ALA A 85 8.49 3.73 -26.36
C ALA A 85 7.94 2.58 -25.50
N VAL A 86 8.58 1.41 -25.55
CA VAL A 86 8.23 0.26 -24.71
C VAL A 86 8.41 0.59 -23.24
N ALA A 87 9.54 1.21 -22.86
CA ALA A 87 9.81 1.59 -21.48
C ALA A 87 8.78 2.58 -20.94
N VAL A 88 8.42 3.63 -21.71
CA VAL A 88 7.40 4.61 -21.32
C VAL A 88 6.04 3.94 -21.15
N SER A 89 5.65 3.06 -22.06
CA SER A 89 4.38 2.30 -21.96
C SER A 89 4.35 1.43 -20.70
N ALA A 90 5.50 0.84 -20.34
CA ALA A 90 5.63 0.01 -19.14
C ALA A 90 5.62 0.80 -17.82
N ARG A 91 5.71 2.15 -17.83
CA ARG A 91 5.65 2.96 -16.60
C ARG A 91 4.23 3.17 -16.07
N GLN A 92 3.22 2.99 -16.91
CA GLN A 92 1.83 3.19 -16.50
C GLN A 92 1.22 1.84 -16.17
N ASN A 93 1.29 1.47 -14.89
CA ASN A 93 0.49 0.35 -14.42
C ASN A 93 -0.99 0.75 -14.53
N PRO A 94 -1.84 -0.01 -15.23
CA PRO A 94 -3.24 0.35 -15.35
C PRO A 94 -3.90 0.31 -13.97
N VAL A 95 -4.55 1.41 -13.59
CA VAL A 95 -5.35 1.46 -12.36
C VAL A 95 -6.70 0.81 -12.66
N LEU A 96 -6.92 -0.37 -12.07
CA LEU A 96 -8.16 -1.10 -12.20
C LEU A 96 -9.27 -0.40 -11.40
N THR A 97 -10.50 -0.48 -11.88
CA THR A 97 -11.65 0.11 -11.18
C THR A 97 -12.28 -0.93 -10.27
N ASP A 98 -12.39 -0.62 -8.98
CA ASP A 98 -13.21 -1.40 -8.05
C ASP A 98 -14.70 -1.28 -8.41
N THR A 99 -15.33 -2.42 -8.61
CA THR A 99 -16.76 -2.58 -8.95
C THR A 99 -17.53 -3.32 -7.86
N GLY A 100 -16.86 -3.67 -6.76
CA GLY A 100 -17.45 -4.37 -5.64
C GLY A 100 -18.21 -3.46 -4.68
N THR A 101 -18.43 -3.97 -3.48
CA THR A 101 -19.05 -3.23 -2.37
C THR A 101 -18.09 -3.16 -1.18
N ALA A 102 -18.43 -2.38 -0.16
CA ALA A 102 -17.59 -2.24 1.02
C ALA A 102 -17.16 -3.61 1.58
N ASN A 103 -15.85 -3.77 1.84
CA ASN A 103 -15.21 -5.00 2.32
C ASN A 103 -15.23 -6.20 1.36
N THR A 104 -15.87 -6.09 0.19
CA THR A 104 -15.94 -7.14 -0.86
C THR A 104 -15.68 -6.53 -2.22
N TYR A 105 -14.40 -6.33 -2.52
CA TYR A 105 -13.93 -5.62 -3.70
C TYR A 105 -13.82 -6.55 -4.91
N ALA A 106 -14.02 -6.00 -6.10
CA ALA A 106 -13.93 -6.77 -7.34
C ALA A 106 -13.34 -5.91 -8.46
N VAL A 107 -12.39 -6.46 -9.21
CA VAL A 107 -11.74 -5.78 -10.34
C VAL A 107 -11.57 -6.73 -11.52
N ALA A 108 -11.44 -6.18 -12.71
CA ALA A 108 -11.18 -6.92 -13.93
C ALA A 108 -10.02 -6.30 -14.71
N ASN A 109 -9.07 -7.13 -15.13
CA ASN A 109 -8.02 -6.78 -16.08
C ASN A 109 -8.60 -6.67 -17.49
N LEU A 110 -7.94 -5.90 -18.36
CA LEU A 110 -8.30 -5.84 -19.78
C LEU A 110 -8.19 -7.22 -20.46
N ALA A 111 -7.18 -7.99 -20.06
CA ALA A 111 -7.05 -9.41 -20.37
C ALA A 111 -7.09 -10.19 -19.05
N ALA A 112 -8.18 -10.92 -18.83
CA ALA A 112 -8.38 -11.69 -17.62
C ALA A 112 -7.31 -12.77 -17.45
N PHE A 113 -6.79 -12.93 -16.24
CA PHE A 113 -5.94 -14.07 -15.91
C PHE A 113 -6.78 -15.36 -15.90
N PRO A 114 -6.22 -16.48 -16.38
CA PRO A 114 -6.92 -17.78 -16.34
C PRO A 114 -6.97 -18.37 -14.92
N SER A 115 -6.05 -17.97 -14.05
CA SER A 115 -5.95 -18.39 -12.66
C SER A 115 -5.04 -17.43 -11.88
N TYR A 116 -5.14 -17.44 -10.55
CA TYR A 116 -4.18 -16.72 -9.72
C TYR A 116 -2.78 -17.34 -9.84
N PRO A 117 -1.71 -16.53 -9.79
CA PRO A 117 -0.34 -17.04 -9.75
C PRO A 117 -0.11 -18.00 -8.57
N THR A 118 0.76 -19.00 -8.77
CA THR A 118 1.17 -19.92 -7.70
C THR A 118 2.37 -19.42 -6.90
N VAL A 119 2.90 -18.24 -7.26
CA VAL A 119 4.03 -17.57 -6.62
C VAL A 119 3.71 -16.10 -6.39
N SER A 120 4.37 -15.48 -5.40
CA SER A 120 4.24 -14.05 -5.10
C SER A 120 4.80 -13.18 -6.22
N GLY A 121 4.29 -11.94 -6.35
CA GLY A 121 4.91 -10.90 -7.19
C GLY A 121 3.96 -10.16 -8.12
N LEU A 122 2.72 -10.62 -8.28
CA LEU A 122 1.72 -9.87 -9.04
C LEU A 122 1.33 -8.61 -8.25
N VAL A 123 1.54 -7.44 -8.85
CA VAL A 123 1.15 -6.14 -8.29
C VAL A 123 0.04 -5.54 -9.15
N ILE A 124 -1.02 -5.05 -8.51
CA ILE A 124 -2.10 -4.32 -9.18
C ILE A 124 -2.40 -3.03 -8.43
N ASP A 125 -2.73 -1.98 -9.19
CA ASP A 125 -3.24 -0.73 -8.64
C ASP A 125 -4.75 -0.67 -8.85
N VAL A 126 -5.50 -0.27 -7.83
CA VAL A 126 -6.96 -0.27 -7.84
C VAL A 126 -7.49 1.06 -7.32
N SER A 127 -8.37 1.70 -8.10
CA SER A 127 -9.16 2.84 -7.62
C SER A 127 -10.33 2.32 -6.79
N ILE A 128 -10.34 2.65 -5.49
CA ILE A 128 -11.29 2.14 -4.51
C ILE A 128 -12.64 2.87 -4.64
N ALA A 129 -13.74 2.13 -4.75
CA ALA A 129 -15.07 2.71 -4.86
C ALA A 129 -15.76 2.88 -3.50
N ASN A 130 -15.43 2.05 -2.52
CA ASN A 130 -16.05 2.05 -1.19
C ASN A 130 -14.98 1.97 -0.10
N SER A 131 -15.08 2.80 0.94
CA SER A 131 -14.15 2.68 2.07
C SER A 131 -14.39 1.39 2.86
N ASN A 132 -13.33 0.78 3.40
CA ASN A 132 -13.47 -0.42 4.23
C ASN A 132 -13.81 -0.05 5.69
N THR A 133 -14.53 -0.94 6.37
CA THR A 133 -14.89 -0.81 7.79
C THR A 133 -14.35 -1.97 8.63
N GLY A 134 -13.56 -2.87 8.03
CA GLY A 134 -13.01 -4.05 8.67
C GLY A 134 -12.35 -4.97 7.66
N ALA A 135 -12.30 -6.27 8.02
CA ALA A 135 -11.68 -7.31 7.21
C ALA A 135 -12.32 -7.33 5.82
N SER A 136 -11.46 -7.39 4.79
CA SER A 136 -11.87 -7.18 3.41
C SER A 136 -11.35 -8.28 2.49
N THR A 137 -11.98 -8.44 1.33
CA THR A 137 -11.57 -9.38 0.28
C THR A 137 -11.50 -8.69 -1.07
N LEU A 138 -10.67 -9.20 -1.97
CA LEU A 138 -10.56 -8.76 -3.37
C LEU A 138 -10.69 -9.96 -4.30
N ASN A 139 -11.60 -9.85 -5.28
CA ASN A 139 -11.75 -10.80 -6.37
C ASN A 139 -11.25 -10.16 -7.68
N VAL A 140 -10.22 -10.74 -8.27
CA VAL A 140 -9.67 -10.31 -9.56
C VAL A 140 -10.15 -11.28 -10.64
N ASP A 141 -10.69 -10.75 -11.73
CA ASP A 141 -11.11 -11.50 -12.91
C ASP A 141 -12.14 -12.61 -12.64
N GLY A 142 -12.87 -12.53 -11.53
CA GLY A 142 -13.84 -13.55 -11.15
C GLY A 142 -13.22 -14.88 -10.69
N LEU A 143 -11.91 -14.92 -10.43
CA LEU A 143 -11.16 -16.13 -10.06
C LEU A 143 -11.44 -16.63 -8.63
N GLY A 144 -12.22 -15.87 -7.88
CA GLY A 144 -12.57 -16.13 -6.48
C GLY A 144 -11.95 -15.09 -5.55
N ALA A 145 -12.68 -14.74 -4.50
CA ALA A 145 -12.25 -13.74 -3.55
C ALA A 145 -11.05 -14.25 -2.71
N LYS A 146 -10.04 -13.40 -2.55
CA LYS A 146 -8.90 -13.62 -1.66
C LYS A 146 -8.90 -12.57 -0.55
N PRO A 147 -8.49 -12.93 0.69
CA PRO A 147 -8.45 -11.96 1.78
C PRO A 147 -7.45 -10.85 1.48
N ILE A 148 -7.75 -9.65 1.98
CA ILE A 148 -6.85 -8.50 2.00
C ILE A 148 -6.26 -8.38 3.40
N TYR A 149 -4.94 -8.34 3.47
CA TYR A 149 -4.19 -8.04 4.69
C TYR A 149 -3.45 -6.72 4.55
N GLY A 150 -3.23 -6.01 5.65
CA GLY A 150 -2.27 -4.91 5.68
C GLY A 150 -0.82 -5.42 5.65
N LEU A 151 0.14 -4.50 5.59
CA LEU A 151 1.59 -4.83 5.61
C LEU A 151 2.02 -5.66 6.83
N ALA A 152 1.31 -5.53 7.96
CA ALA A 152 1.52 -6.33 9.16
C ALA A 152 0.98 -7.78 9.05
N LEU A 153 0.50 -8.18 7.88
CA LEU A 153 -0.15 -9.48 7.62
C LEU A 153 -1.34 -9.76 8.54
N GLN A 154 -2.08 -8.70 8.91
CA GLN A 154 -3.32 -8.78 9.67
C GLN A 154 -4.51 -8.39 8.79
N PRO A 155 -5.73 -8.89 9.07
CA PRO A 155 -6.94 -8.38 8.44
C PRO A 155 -7.04 -6.87 8.59
N LEU A 156 -7.58 -6.21 7.55
CA LEU A 156 -7.91 -4.79 7.63
C LEU A 156 -8.88 -4.51 8.79
N GLN A 157 -8.75 -3.34 9.42
CA GLN A 157 -9.50 -2.94 10.62
C GLN A 157 -10.53 -1.84 10.34
N GLY A 158 -10.43 -1.16 9.20
CA GLY A 158 -11.28 -0.05 8.77
C GLY A 158 -10.47 1.21 8.50
N GLY A 159 -10.79 1.90 7.41
CA GLY A 159 -10.15 3.16 7.02
C GLY A 159 -8.81 3.02 6.28
N GLU A 160 -8.30 1.81 6.06
CA GLU A 160 -7.10 1.58 5.24
C GLU A 160 -7.36 1.71 3.74
N LEU A 161 -8.59 1.43 3.29
CA LEU A 161 -9.06 1.64 1.93
C LEU A 161 -10.04 2.81 1.94
N VAL A 162 -9.75 3.84 1.16
CA VAL A 162 -10.50 5.09 1.14
C VAL A 162 -11.13 5.29 -0.24
N VAL A 163 -12.40 5.66 -0.26
CA VAL A 163 -13.12 6.00 -1.51
C VAL A 163 -12.34 7.00 -2.36
N LYS A 164 -12.20 6.70 -3.66
CA LYS A 164 -11.36 7.41 -4.65
C LYS A 164 -9.86 7.39 -4.39
N GLY A 165 -9.39 6.75 -3.32
CA GLY A 165 -7.98 6.42 -3.14
C GLY A 165 -7.54 5.36 -4.15
N VAL A 166 -6.26 5.40 -4.52
CA VAL A 166 -5.62 4.32 -5.29
C VAL A 166 -4.89 3.43 -4.31
N ALA A 167 -5.23 2.14 -4.31
CA ALA A 167 -4.60 1.11 -3.49
C ALA A 167 -3.66 0.26 -4.35
N CYS A 168 -2.43 0.08 -3.88
CA CYS A 168 -1.46 -0.84 -4.45
C CYS A 168 -1.53 -2.17 -3.70
N PHE A 169 -1.85 -3.25 -4.40
CA PHE A 169 -1.93 -4.60 -3.83
C PHE A 169 -0.85 -5.50 -4.40
N LEU A 170 -0.15 -6.21 -3.53
CA LEU A 170 0.76 -7.30 -3.88
C LEU A 170 0.09 -8.64 -3.60
N TYR A 171 0.03 -9.52 -4.60
CA TYR A 171 -0.38 -10.91 -4.40
C TYR A 171 0.79 -11.70 -3.80
N VAL A 172 0.54 -12.30 -2.63
CA VAL A 172 1.53 -13.08 -1.88
C VAL A 172 1.05 -14.51 -1.70
N VAL A 173 1.90 -15.47 -2.06
CA VAL A 173 1.73 -16.90 -1.82
C VAL A 173 2.86 -17.37 -0.90
N ALA A 174 2.53 -17.57 0.38
CA ALA A 174 3.47 -18.05 1.39
C ALA A 174 2.73 -18.89 2.44
N SER A 175 3.37 -19.89 3.04
CA SER A 175 2.73 -20.75 4.06
C SER A 175 2.26 -19.97 5.29
N THR A 176 2.92 -18.85 5.62
CA THR A 176 2.59 -17.94 6.71
C THR A 176 1.44 -16.97 6.38
N VAL A 177 0.98 -16.92 5.13
CA VAL A 177 -0.05 -15.99 4.64
C VAL A 177 -1.21 -16.77 4.05
N ASN A 178 -2.39 -16.68 4.68
CA ASN A 178 -3.59 -17.43 4.26
C ASN A 178 -3.33 -18.93 4.04
N SER A 179 -2.47 -19.54 4.87
CA SER A 179 -2.08 -20.95 4.78
C SER A 179 -1.56 -21.39 3.41
N GLY A 180 -0.91 -20.48 2.66
CA GLY A 180 -0.41 -20.77 1.31
C GLY A 180 -1.46 -20.69 0.19
N ASN A 181 -2.72 -20.36 0.50
CA ASN A 181 -3.78 -20.25 -0.51
C ASN A 181 -3.77 -18.92 -1.29
N GLY A 182 -2.78 -18.07 -1.06
CA GLY A 182 -2.64 -16.74 -1.65
C GLY A 182 -3.52 -15.69 -0.97
N ALA A 183 -3.00 -14.46 -0.87
CA ALA A 183 -3.72 -13.31 -0.33
C ALA A 183 -3.24 -12.02 -1.00
N TRP A 184 -4.06 -10.98 -0.91
CA TRP A 184 -3.67 -9.62 -1.30
C TRP A 184 -3.10 -8.90 -0.09
N VAL A 185 -1.89 -8.37 -0.21
CA VAL A 185 -1.28 -7.49 0.79
C VAL A 185 -1.41 -6.06 0.28
N LEU A 186 -2.14 -5.23 1.04
CA LEU A 186 -2.22 -3.81 0.82
C LEU A 186 -0.87 -3.18 1.14
N MET A 187 -0.19 -2.69 0.11
CA MET A 187 1.09 -2.00 0.25
C MET A 187 0.87 -0.55 0.68
N GLU A 188 -0.11 0.10 0.06
CA GLU A 188 -0.51 1.47 0.37
C GLU A 188 -1.89 1.77 -0.23
N CYS A 189 -2.60 2.74 0.34
CA CYS A 189 -3.75 3.38 -0.27
C CYS A 189 -3.65 4.89 -0.06
N ALA A 190 -3.82 5.68 -1.12
CA ALA A 190 -3.79 7.13 -1.02
C ALA A 190 -4.86 7.63 -0.03
N GLY A 191 -4.43 8.27 1.06
CA GLY A 191 -5.29 8.77 2.12
C GLY A 191 -5.76 7.73 3.15
N GLY A 192 -5.40 6.46 2.97
CA GLY A 192 -5.74 5.37 3.88
C GLY A 192 -4.88 5.34 5.15
N ALA A 193 -5.45 4.83 6.24
CA ALA A 193 -4.71 4.54 7.45
C ALA A 193 -3.69 3.42 7.21
N GLN A 194 -2.52 3.52 7.82
CA GLN A 194 -1.50 2.47 7.78
C GLN A 194 -1.59 1.61 9.04
N GLN A 195 -1.72 0.30 8.86
CA GLN A 195 -1.64 -0.63 10.00
C GLN A 195 -0.22 -0.72 10.53
N VAL A 196 -0.09 -0.67 11.85
CA VAL A 196 1.17 -0.82 12.57
C VAL A 196 1.03 -2.02 13.50
N ALA A 197 1.93 -2.99 13.39
CA ALA A 197 1.98 -4.14 14.32
C ALA A 197 2.44 -3.69 15.72
N PRO A 198 2.18 -4.48 16.78
CA PRO A 198 2.74 -4.20 18.10
C PRO A 198 4.27 -3.98 18.05
N ALA A 199 4.73 -2.85 18.58
CA ALA A 199 6.14 -2.55 18.75
C ALA A 199 6.78 -3.55 19.73
N THR A 200 7.85 -4.21 19.30
CA THR A 200 8.64 -5.16 20.10
C THR A 200 10.12 -4.79 20.18
N GLN A 201 10.53 -3.75 19.46
CA GLN A 201 11.90 -3.25 19.38
C GLN A 201 11.91 -1.72 19.48
N SER A 202 13.07 -1.15 19.82
CA SER A 202 13.23 0.29 20.08
C SER A 202 12.97 1.21 18.88
N LEU A 203 13.03 0.69 17.65
CA LEU A 203 12.80 1.43 16.41
C LEU A 203 11.43 1.15 15.77
N HIS A 204 10.54 0.41 16.44
CA HIS A 204 9.19 0.17 15.94
C HIS A 204 8.26 1.34 16.30
N ALA A 205 7.34 1.67 15.39
CA ALA A 205 6.22 2.56 15.72
C ALA A 205 5.28 1.85 16.71
N VAL A 206 4.82 2.58 17.73
CA VAL A 206 3.91 2.07 18.77
C VAL A 206 2.47 2.21 18.27
N GLN A 207 1.69 1.12 18.30
CA GLN A 207 0.28 1.16 17.91
C GLN A 207 -0.62 1.67 19.05
N LEU A 208 -1.80 2.21 18.70
CA LEU A 208 -2.77 2.75 19.68
C LEU A 208 -3.08 1.76 20.81
N GLY A 209 -3.26 0.47 20.51
CA GLY A 209 -3.55 -0.55 21.52
C GLY A 209 -2.46 -0.67 22.60
N GLN A 210 -1.19 -0.43 22.25
CA GLN A 210 -0.09 -0.43 23.23
C GLN A 210 -0.14 0.81 24.12
N PHE A 211 -0.54 1.96 23.59
CA PHE A 211 -0.72 3.16 24.41
C PHE A 211 -1.95 3.06 25.32
N SER A 212 -3.07 2.53 24.82
CA SER A 212 -4.27 2.29 25.63
C SER A 212 -4.01 1.35 26.81
N SER A 213 -3.08 0.40 26.64
CA SER A 213 -2.67 -0.52 27.72
C SER A 213 -1.86 0.17 28.83
N LEU A 214 -1.29 1.37 28.58
CA LEU A 214 -0.60 2.16 29.60
C LEU A 214 -1.57 2.93 30.51
N ILE A 215 -2.85 3.05 30.14
CA ILE A 215 -3.89 3.76 30.91
C ILE A 215 -4.48 2.85 32.00
N ALA A 216 -3.62 2.26 32.83
CA ALA A 216 -4.04 1.52 34.03
C ALA A 216 -4.43 2.48 35.17
N SER A 217 -5.16 2.00 36.19
CA SER A 217 -5.53 2.81 37.35
C SER A 217 -4.31 3.36 38.10
N ALA A 218 -3.22 2.61 38.11
CA ALA A 218 -1.87 3.08 38.41
C ALA A 218 -0.98 2.79 37.20
N GLY A 219 -0.51 3.84 36.52
CA GLY A 219 0.12 3.74 35.22
C GLY A 219 1.23 4.77 35.02
N TYR A 220 1.94 4.64 33.90
CA TYR A 220 3.00 5.58 33.53
C TYR A 220 3.11 5.75 32.02
N VAL A 221 3.63 6.91 31.61
CA VAL A 221 4.10 7.18 30.24
C VAL A 221 5.55 7.64 30.31
N LYS A 222 6.41 7.03 29.49
CA LYS A 222 7.78 7.51 29.24
C LYS A 222 7.78 8.33 27.95
N ILE A 223 8.15 9.60 28.06
CA ILE A 223 8.31 10.53 26.96
C ILE A 223 9.81 10.60 26.65
N PRO A 224 10.27 10.01 25.53
CA PRO A 224 11.67 10.09 25.16
C PRO A 224 12.04 11.53 24.82
N THR A 225 13.14 12.02 25.40
CA THR A 225 13.75 13.30 25.01
C THR A 225 15.22 13.07 24.67
N PRO A 226 15.86 13.95 23.88
CA PRO A 226 17.29 13.81 23.54
C PRO A 226 18.22 13.69 24.76
N ASN A 227 17.79 14.17 25.94
CA ASN A 227 18.57 14.21 27.17
C ASN A 227 18.03 13.25 28.26
N GLY A 228 17.44 12.12 27.83
CA GLY A 228 16.85 11.10 28.69
C GLY A 228 15.32 11.13 28.69
N ASN A 229 14.68 10.10 29.23
CA ASN A 229 13.23 9.98 29.24
C ASN A 229 12.62 10.83 30.35
N VAL A 230 11.58 11.62 30.06
CA VAL A 230 10.69 12.18 31.09
C VAL A 230 9.61 11.15 31.37
N ILE A 231 9.37 10.83 32.64
CA ILE A 231 8.37 9.86 33.07
C ILE A 231 7.24 10.61 33.76
N VAL A 232 6.00 10.38 33.32
CA VAL A 232 4.79 10.79 34.03
C VAL A 232 4.16 9.53 34.62
N GLN A 233 3.93 9.50 35.93
CA GLN A 233 3.28 8.39 36.61
C GLN A 233 2.05 8.88 37.38
N TRP A 234 1.03 8.04 37.47
CA TRP A 234 -0.17 8.31 38.27
C TRP A 234 -0.60 7.05 39.00
N GLY A 235 -1.42 7.23 40.04
CA GLY A 235 -2.01 6.13 40.78
C GLY A 235 -2.83 6.61 41.96
N ALA A 236 -3.31 5.66 42.76
CA ALA A 236 -4.02 5.93 44.00
C ALA A 236 -3.15 5.50 45.21
N LEU A 237 -3.10 6.35 46.23
CA LEU A 237 -2.69 5.92 47.57
C LEU A 237 -3.80 5.12 48.26
N GLY A 238 -5.04 5.27 47.78
CA GLY A 238 -6.23 4.70 48.40
C GLY A 238 -6.76 5.60 49.51
N ASN A 239 -7.31 5.00 50.55
CA ASN A 239 -7.87 5.67 51.71
C ASN A 239 -6.77 6.16 52.66
N VAL A 240 -6.57 7.47 52.72
CA VAL A 240 -5.56 8.14 53.57
C VAL A 240 -6.25 8.77 54.77
N THR A 241 -5.62 8.69 55.94
CA THR A 241 -6.11 9.24 57.21
C THR A 241 -5.09 10.22 57.79
N THR A 242 -5.22 10.56 59.07
CA THR A 242 -4.23 11.36 59.81
C THR A 242 -2.89 10.65 60.02
N SER A 243 -2.80 9.36 59.66
CA SER A 243 -1.55 8.62 59.58
C SER A 243 -1.06 8.57 58.12
N PRO A 244 0.24 8.80 57.86
CA PRO A 244 0.79 8.72 56.52
C PRO A 244 0.55 7.36 55.85
N VAL A 245 0.13 7.40 54.59
CA VAL A 245 0.03 6.22 53.71
C VAL A 245 1.05 6.37 52.61
N THR A 246 1.83 5.32 52.38
CA THR A 246 2.90 5.27 51.39
C THR A 246 2.61 4.20 50.35
N VAL A 247 2.78 4.54 49.08
CA VAL A 247 2.65 3.58 47.97
C VAL A 247 3.86 3.67 47.04
N ASN A 248 4.12 2.57 46.34
CA ASN A 248 5.15 2.52 45.30
C ASN A 248 4.62 3.14 44.00
N PHE A 249 5.50 3.80 43.26
CA PHE A 249 5.23 4.15 41.87
C PHE A 249 5.15 2.89 40.99
N PRO A 250 4.37 2.91 39.88
CA PRO A 250 4.33 1.81 38.92
C PRO A 250 5.72 1.35 38.45
N ILE A 251 6.64 2.29 38.26
CA ILE A 251 8.06 2.03 38.01
C ILE A 251 8.93 2.99 38.83
N ALA A 252 10.18 2.61 39.11
CA ALA A 252 11.13 3.52 39.76
C ALA A 252 11.54 4.65 38.80
N PHE A 253 11.57 5.87 39.31
CA PHE A 253 12.30 6.98 38.70
C PHE A 253 13.82 6.75 38.90
N SER A 254 14.64 7.26 37.99
CA SER A 254 16.11 7.24 38.11
C SER A 254 16.64 8.22 39.15
N ALA A 255 15.83 9.24 39.50
CA ALA A 255 16.07 10.19 40.59
C ALA A 255 14.76 10.55 41.30
N GLN A 256 14.80 11.40 42.32
CA GLN A 256 13.57 11.91 42.93
C GLN A 256 12.74 12.67 41.86
N PRO A 257 11.41 12.51 41.82
CA PRO A 257 10.55 13.22 40.88
C PRO A 257 10.71 14.74 41.00
N TYR A 258 10.66 15.43 39.87
CA TYR A 258 10.70 16.89 39.81
C TYR A 258 9.48 17.53 40.44
N VAL A 259 8.32 16.92 40.23
CA VAL A 259 7.03 17.38 40.74
C VAL A 259 6.21 16.16 41.13
N ALA A 260 5.46 16.30 42.24
CA ALA A 260 4.31 15.46 42.51
C ALA A 260 3.16 16.30 43.01
N SER A 261 1.96 15.93 42.61
CA SER A 261 0.71 16.52 43.06
C SER A 261 -0.19 15.43 43.60
N LEU A 262 -0.92 15.76 44.66
CA LEU A 262 -1.94 14.91 45.24
C LEU A 262 -3.32 15.42 44.82
N SER A 263 -4.27 14.52 44.69
CA SER A 263 -5.67 14.85 44.44
C SER A 263 -6.55 14.11 45.44
N THR A 264 -7.49 14.78 46.07
CA THR A 264 -8.48 14.16 46.96
C THR A 264 -9.83 14.08 46.27
N THR A 265 -10.46 12.91 46.28
CA THR A 265 -11.87 12.78 45.89
C THR A 265 -12.72 12.72 47.15
N SER A 266 -13.12 13.90 47.63
CA SER A 266 -13.89 14.08 48.86
C SER A 266 -15.00 15.11 48.65
N ASN A 267 -16.19 14.84 49.19
CA ASN A 267 -17.29 15.81 49.25
C ASN A 267 -17.11 16.85 50.37
N ALA A 268 -16.06 16.71 51.19
CA ALA A 268 -15.65 17.65 52.23
C ALA A 268 -14.32 18.34 51.87
N ALA A 269 -14.10 19.57 52.33
CA ALA A 269 -12.90 20.36 52.09
C ALA A 269 -11.68 19.87 52.90
N VAL A 270 -11.23 18.64 52.62
CA VAL A 270 -10.07 18.01 53.25
C VAL A 270 -8.93 17.96 52.24
N ALA A 271 -7.81 18.63 52.55
CA ALA A 271 -6.62 18.61 51.72
C ALA A 271 -5.69 17.44 52.10
N ALA A 272 -5.12 16.78 51.08
CA ALA A 272 -4.00 15.86 51.28
C ALA A 272 -2.68 16.64 51.25
N SER A 273 -1.78 16.30 52.17
CA SER A 273 -0.44 16.88 52.28
C SER A 273 0.60 15.82 51.92
N LEU A 274 1.59 16.21 51.12
CA LEU A 274 2.73 15.37 50.79
C LEU A 274 3.61 15.22 52.04
N VAL A 275 3.85 13.97 52.46
CA VAL A 275 4.71 13.65 53.61
C VAL A 275 6.13 13.41 53.14
N SER A 276 6.29 12.58 52.11
CA SER A 276 7.59 12.26 51.52
C SER A 276 7.46 11.81 50.08
N ILE A 277 8.55 11.97 49.34
CA ILE A 277 8.68 11.45 47.97
C ILE A 277 10.12 10.98 47.74
N SER A 278 10.27 9.81 47.14
CA SER A 278 11.56 9.22 46.76
C SER A 278 11.52 8.83 45.28
N SER A 279 12.57 8.19 44.77
CA SER A 279 12.58 7.63 43.41
C SER A 279 11.60 6.47 43.23
N THR A 280 11.16 5.83 44.31
CA THR A 280 10.31 4.61 44.25
C THR A 280 8.95 4.79 44.91
N GLN A 281 8.78 5.77 45.79
CA GLN A 281 7.62 5.89 46.66
C GLN A 281 7.11 7.32 46.80
N ILE A 282 5.82 7.43 47.09
CA ILE A 282 5.15 8.66 47.49
C ILE A 282 4.31 8.41 48.75
N SER A 283 4.34 9.35 49.68
CA SER A 283 3.59 9.29 50.92
C SER A 283 2.73 10.54 51.12
N ALA A 284 1.50 10.34 51.56
CA ALA A 284 0.57 11.42 51.86
C ALA A 284 -0.16 11.20 53.18
N VAL A 285 -0.62 12.29 53.78
CA VAL A 285 -1.48 12.32 54.96
C VAL A 285 -2.61 13.31 54.73
N VAL A 286 -3.75 13.15 55.41
CA VAL A 286 -4.82 14.16 55.45
C VAL A 286 -4.95 14.74 56.85
N ALA A 287 -5.34 16.02 56.95
CA ALA A 287 -5.46 16.69 58.24
C ALA A 287 -6.57 16.13 59.13
N SER A 288 -7.58 15.47 58.54
CA SER A 288 -8.72 14.89 59.25
C SER A 288 -9.47 13.90 58.38
N GLY A 289 -10.15 12.93 59.01
CA GLY A 289 -11.05 12.00 58.32
C GLY A 289 -10.35 10.87 57.58
N ASN A 290 -11.07 10.26 56.64
CA ASN A 290 -10.59 9.17 55.78
C ASN A 290 -11.02 9.49 54.34
N VAL A 291 -10.05 9.80 53.48
CA VAL A 291 -10.30 10.33 52.13
C VAL A 291 -9.50 9.54 51.10
N ALA A 292 -10.11 9.29 49.94
CA ALA A 292 -9.40 8.71 48.81
C ALA A 292 -8.43 9.73 48.20
N VAL A 293 -7.15 9.37 48.14
CA VAL A 293 -6.08 10.23 47.58
C VAL A 293 -5.45 9.55 46.37
N GLY A 294 -5.41 10.29 45.27
CA GLY A 294 -4.66 10.01 44.06
C GLY A 294 -3.38 10.85 43.97
N TYR A 295 -2.50 10.47 43.06
CA TYR A 295 -1.30 11.23 42.76
C TYR A 295 -0.99 11.27 41.27
N ILE A 296 -0.25 12.30 40.89
CA ILE A 296 0.52 12.38 39.65
C ILE A 296 1.94 12.84 39.99
N ALA A 297 2.95 12.21 39.39
CA ALA A 297 4.36 12.54 39.58
C ALA A 297 5.08 12.61 38.23
N ILE A 298 5.99 13.58 38.08
CA ILE A 298 6.78 13.81 36.88
C ILE A 298 8.26 13.80 37.25
N GLY A 299 9.07 12.99 36.55
CA GLY A 299 10.49 12.79 36.85
C GLY A 299 11.26 12.22 35.66
N LYS A 300 12.44 11.64 35.92
CA LYS A 300 13.24 10.84 34.98
C LYS A 300 13.46 9.45 35.52
#